data_AF-A0A660L7W3-F1
#
_entry.id   AF-A0A660L7W3-F1
#
_cell.length_a   1.000
_cell.length_b   1.000
_cell.length_c   1.000
_cell.angle_alpha   90.00
_cell.angle_beta   90.00
_cell.angle_gamma   90.00
#
_symmetry.space_group_name_H-M   'P 1'
#
loop_
_entity.id
_entity.type
_entity.pdbx_description
1 polymer ?
#
loop_
_entity_poly.entity_id
_entity_poly.type
_entity_poly.pdbx_seq_one_letter_code
_entity_poly.pdbx_strand_id
1 'polypeptide(L)' 'MASFYVSFDGAASERELAALSAEPGIEYVAERSCENVNAFRVEAATPDEAVTRLANAADWLMLTYHVITVTSHSV' A
#
# COMPACT_ATOMS: atom_id res chain seq x y z
N MET A 1 -13.52 -12.48 -1.93
CA MET A 1 -12.37 -11.67 -1.48
C MET A 1 -11.79 -11.01 -2.72
N ALA A 2 -11.57 -9.70 -2.73
CA ALA A 2 -11.01 -8.98 -3.88
C ALA A 2 -9.62 -8.42 -3.56
N SER A 3 -8.80 -8.20 -4.58
CA SER A 3 -7.49 -7.57 -4.44
C SER A 3 -7.53 -6.15 -4.99
N PHE A 4 -6.98 -5.21 -4.23
CA PHE A 4 -6.88 -3.81 -4.60
C PHE A 4 -5.41 -3.40 -4.69
N TYR A 5 -5.06 -2.64 -5.72
CA TYR A 5 -3.74 -2.01 -5.82
C TYR A 5 -3.84 -0.59 -5.31
N VAL A 6 -3.09 -0.28 -4.27
CA VAL A 6 -3.03 1.03 -3.64
C VAL A 6 -1.63 1.60 -3.88
N SER A 7 -1.57 2.78 -4.49
CA SER A 7 -0.32 3.49 -4.74
C SER A 7 -0.18 4.67 -3.78
N PHE A 8 0.95 4.73 -3.08
CA PHE A 8 1.32 5.82 -2.20
C PHE A 8 2.48 6.63 -2.77
N ASP A 9 2.35 7.95 -2.74
CA ASP A 9 3.46 8.89 -2.97
C ASP A 9 4.14 9.12 -1.62
N GLY A 10 5.39 8.69 -1.50
CA GLY A 10 6.17 8.83 -0.27
C GLY A 10 7.49 8.09 -0.34
N ALA A 11 8.55 8.73 0.15
CA ALA A 11 9.84 8.08 0.33
C ALA A 11 9.72 7.07 1.50
N ALA A 12 9.77 5.78 1.17
CA ALA A 12 9.86 4.69 2.14
C ALA A 12 11.16 3.92 1.89
N SER A 13 11.94 3.68 2.94
CA SER A 13 13.12 2.84 2.88
C SER A 13 12.74 1.36 2.69
N GLU A 14 13.67 0.55 2.21
CA GLU A 14 13.47 -0.90 2.07
C GLU A 14 13.00 -1.56 3.39
N ARG A 15 13.44 -1.04 4.54
CA ARG A 15 13.02 -1.52 5.86
C ARG A 15 11.57 -1.20 6.16
N GLU A 16 11.10 -0.01 5.81
CA GLU A 16 9.71 0.41 6.00
C GLU A 16 8.78 -0.33 5.04
N LEU A 17 9.20 -0.54 3.80
CA LEU A 17 8.48 -1.36 2.82
C LEU A 17 8.34 -2.82 3.27
N ALA A 18 9.41 -3.39 3.84
CA ALA A 18 9.38 -4.74 4.42
C ALA A 18 8.45 -4.83 5.63
N ALA A 19 8.41 -3.79 6.48
CA ALA A 19 7.51 -3.74 7.61
C ALA A 19 6.04 -3.61 7.18
N LEU A 20 5.73 -2.80 6.16
CA LEU A 20 4.40 -2.72 5.56
C LEU A 20 3.95 -4.05 4.96
N SER A 21 4.85 -4.77 4.28
CA SER A 21 4.57 -6.07 3.67
C SER A 21 4.47 -7.22 4.66
N ALA A 22 4.87 -7.00 5.92
CA ALA A 22 4.69 -7.98 6.98
C ALA A 22 3.25 -8.01 7.50
N GLU A 23 2.45 -6.97 7.20
CA GLU A 23 1.06 -6.90 7.62
C GLU A 23 0.18 -7.89 6.85
N PRO A 24 -0.73 -8.62 7.53
CA PRO A 24 -1.58 -9.61 6.89
C PRO A 24 -2.42 -9.03 5.74
N GLY A 25 -2.24 -9.61 4.56
CA GLY A 25 -2.98 -9.23 3.36
C GLY A 25 -2.49 -7.93 2.71
N ILE A 26 -1.29 -7.44 3.05
CA ILE A 26 -0.56 -6.39 2.33
C ILE A 26 0.69 -7.00 1.69
N GLU A 27 0.87 -6.78 0.40
CA GLU A 27 2.06 -7.21 -0.34
C GLU A 27 2.63 -6.04 -1.13
N TYR A 28 3.93 -5.82 -1.02
CA TYR A 28 4.62 -4.84 -1.86
C TYR A 28 4.88 -5.39 -3.26
N VAL A 29 4.50 -4.61 -4.28
CA VAL A 29 4.52 -5.07 -5.68
C VAL A 29 5.67 -4.44 -6.46
N ALA A 30 5.87 -3.12 -6.33
CA ALA A 30 6.95 -2.43 -7.03
C ALA A 30 7.14 -0.98 -6.54
N GLU A 31 8.38 -0.52 -6.64
CA GLU A 31 8.75 0.90 -6.64
C GLU A 31 8.72 1.40 -8.09
N ARG A 32 8.09 2.54 -8.36
CA ARG A 32 8.37 3.29 -9.60
C ARG A 32 9.39 4.38 -9.32
N SER A 33 10.62 4.11 -9.74
CA SER A 33 11.88 4.80 -9.44
C SER A 33 12.06 6.22 -10.00
N CYS A 34 10.99 6.89 -10.43
CA CYS A 34 11.05 8.29 -10.87
C CYS A 34 10.22 9.23 -9.98
N GLU A 35 9.28 8.71 -9.20
CA GLU A 35 8.28 9.52 -8.51
C GLU A 35 8.11 9.12 -7.03
N ASN A 36 8.99 8.28 -6.46
CA ASN A 36 8.84 7.72 -5.10
C ASN A 36 7.45 7.10 -4.85
N VAL A 37 6.90 6.49 -5.90
CA VAL A 37 5.58 5.85 -5.85
C VAL A 37 5.75 4.38 -5.49
N ASN A 38 5.19 4.01 -4.35
CA ASN A 38 5.17 2.64 -3.86
C ASN A 38 3.79 2.02 -4.10
N ALA A 39 3.75 0.85 -4.75
CA ALA A 39 2.51 0.14 -5.02
C ALA A 39 2.38 -1.11 -4.13
N PHE A 40 1.23 -1.23 -3.47
CA PHE A 40 0.89 -2.35 -2.60
C PHE A 40 -0.38 -3.04 -3.11
N ARG A 41 -0.38 -4.37 -3.09
CA ARG A 41 -1.57 -5.18 -3.26
C ARG A 41 -2.17 -5.46 -1.88
N VAL A 42 -3.44 -5.13 -1.70
CA VAL A 42 -4.16 -5.30 -0.43
C VAL A 42 -5.40 -6.16 -0.64
N GLU A 43 -5.55 -7.22 0.15
CA GLU A 43 -6.74 -8.07 0.14
C GLU A 43 -7.82 -7.49 1.06
N ALA A 44 -8.94 -7.06 0.51
CA ALA A 44 -10.04 -6.46 1.29
C ALA A 44 -11.42 -6.79 0.69
N ALA A 45 -12.50 -6.46 1.41
CA ALA A 45 -13.84 -6.56 0.85
C ALA A 45 -14.18 -5.34 -0.01
N THR A 46 -13.65 -4.16 0.35
CA THR A 46 -13.91 -2.89 -0.36
C THR A 46 -12.62 -2.08 -0.59
N PRO A 47 -12.61 -1.13 -1.54
CA PRO A 47 -11.49 -0.20 -1.72
C PRO A 47 -11.16 0.61 -0.45
N ASP A 48 -12.19 1.08 0.28
CA ASP A 48 -11.99 1.87 1.50
C ASP A 48 -11.31 1.05 2.61
N GLU A 49 -11.65 -0.24 2.74
CA GLU A 49 -10.97 -1.14 3.66
C GLU A 49 -9.51 -1.38 3.25
N ALA A 50 -9.23 -1.52 1.95
CA ALA A 50 -7.87 -1.66 1.44
C ALA A 50 -7.01 -0.42 1.77
N VAL A 51 -7.55 0.77 1.53
CA VAL A 51 -6.88 2.04 1.88
C VAL A 51 -6.67 2.14 3.38
N THR A 52 -7.73 1.94 4.17
CA THR A 52 -7.67 2.07 5.63
C THR A 52 -6.65 1.12 6.24
N ARG A 53 -6.57 -0.13 5.74
CA ARG A 53 -5.58 -1.09 6.25
C ARG A 53 -4.16 -0.65 5.96
N LEU A 54 -3.88 -0.25 4.72
CA LEU A 54 -2.55 0.20 4.34
C LEU A 54 -2.16 1.52 5.01
N ALA A 55 -3.10 2.44 5.16
CA ALA A 55 -2.95 3.69 5.89
C ALA A 55 -2.59 3.44 7.36
N ASN A 56 -3.32 2.56 8.06
CA ASN A 56 -3.01 2.20 9.43
C ASN A 56 -1.59 1.61 9.55
N ALA A 57 -1.21 0.71 8.64
CA ALA A 57 0.14 0.12 8.62
C ALA A 57 1.23 1.20 8.43
N ALA A 58 1.00 2.16 7.54
CA ALA A 58 1.90 3.27 7.30
C ALA A 58 1.97 4.26 8.48
N ASP A 59 0.85 4.54 9.14
CA ASP A 59 0.76 5.40 10.31
C ASP A 59 1.52 4.81 11.51
N TRP A 60 1.46 3.49 11.72
CA TRP A 60 2.25 2.80 12.75
C TRP A 60 3.76 2.98 12.57
N LEU A 61 4.20 3.13 11.32
CA LEU A 61 5.58 3.38 10.94
C LEU A 61 5.92 4.87 10.87
N MET A 62 4.96 5.77 11.17
CA MET A 62 5.08 7.22 11.05
C MET A 62 5.49 7.67 9.63
N LEU A 63 5.10 6.91 8.62
CA LEU A 63 5.39 7.24 7.23
C LEU A 63 4.57 8.45 6.80
N THR A 64 5.21 9.38 6.10
CA THR A 64 4.49 10.42 5.36
C THR A 64 4.12 9.84 4.00
N TYR A 65 2.82 9.73 3.71
CA TYR A 65 2.32 9.20 2.45
C TYR A 65 1.11 9.99 1.96
N HIS A 66 0.91 9.98 0.65
CA HIS A 66 -0.34 10.41 0.03
C HIS A 66 -0.90 9.28 -0.81
N VAL A 67 -2.18 8.93 -0.59
CA VAL A 67 -2.87 7.95 -1.43
C VAL A 67 -3.14 8.58 -2.79
N ILE A 68 -2.50 8.04 -3.82
CA ILE A 68 -2.60 8.57 -5.18
C ILE A 68 -3.81 7.96 -5.88
N THR A 69 -3.85 6.63 -5.90
CA THR A 69 -4.81 5.86 -6.70
C THR A 69 -5.11 4.53 -6.02
N VAL A 70 -6.37 4.09 -6.13
CA VAL A 70 -6.83 2.76 -5.72
C VAL A 70 -7.49 2.11 -6.92
N THR A 71 -6.96 0.98 -7.38
CA THR A 71 -7.51 0.25 -8.54
C THR A 71 -7.95 -1.14 -8.12
N SER A 72 -9.23 -1.45 -8.30
CA SER A 72 -9.75 -2.80 -8.07
C SER A 72 -9.38 -3.73 -9.22
N HIS A 73 -8.80 -4.90 -8.90
CA HIS A 73 -8.74 -6.00 -9.86
C HIS A 73 -9.74 -7.06 -9.41
N SER A 74 -10.92 -7.03 -10.02
CA SER A 74 -11.88 -8.13 -9.95
C SER A 74 -11.44 -9.20 -10.95
N VAL A 75 -11.06 -10.38 -10.45
CA VAL A 75 -10.90 -11.58 -11.29
C VAL A 75 -12.29 -12.11 -11.66
#